data_AF-A0A948ML21-F1
#
_entry.id   AF-A0A948ML21-F1
#
_cell.length_a   1.000
_cell.length_b   1.000
_cell.length_c   1.000
_cell.angle_alpha   90.00
_cell.angle_beta   90.00
_cell.angle_gamma   90.00
#
_symmetry.space_group_name_H-M   'P 1'
#
loop_
_entity.id
_entity.type
_entity.pdbx_description
1 polymer ?
#
loop_
_entity_poly.entity_id
_entity_poly.type
_entity_poly.pdbx_seq_one_letter_code
_entity_poly.pdbx_strand_id
1 'polypeptide(L)'
;MLRPGEVLTFPQGPHVRVIEVVALGTRRGPAVEAQTLYADLAPPQPRAEQPPEDQSPASRERGTGRPTKAERRATDRLIDPFE
;
A
#
# COMPACT_ATOMS: atom_id res chain seq x y z
N MET A 1 24.83 0.15 22.90
CA MET A 1 24.69 1.52 23.42
C MET A 1 24.69 2.43 22.21
N LEU A 2 23.67 3.27 22.02
CA LEU A 2 23.57 4.17 20.88
C LEU A 2 24.38 5.46 21.14
N ARG A 3 24.99 6.05 20.10
CA ARG A 3 25.77 7.29 20.21
C ARG A 3 25.44 8.28 19.08
N PRO A 4 25.54 9.60 19.32
CA PRO A 4 25.55 10.58 18.24
C PRO A 4 26.65 10.30 17.20
N GLY A 5 26.35 10.55 15.93
CA GLY A 5 27.18 10.23 14.76
C GLY A 5 27.00 8.80 14.23
N GLU A 6 26.26 7.92 14.91
CA GLU A 6 25.94 6.60 14.38
C GLU A 6 24.87 6.67 13.30
N VAL A 7 25.06 5.89 12.24
CA VAL A 7 24.09 5.75 11.14
C VAL A 7 23.25 4.50 11.36
N LEU A 8 21.94 4.67 11.35
CA LEU A 8 20.96 3.59 11.50
C LEU A 8 20.23 3.37 10.17
N THR A 9 20.10 2.10 9.79
CA THR A 9 19.29 1.68 8.64
C THR A 9 18.18 0.75 9.11
N PHE A 10 16.93 1.09 8.84
CA PHE A 10 15.78 0.29 9.27
C PHE A 10 14.57 0.46 8.34
N PRO A 11 13.67 -0.55 8.29
CA PRO A 11 12.42 -0.44 7.55
C PRO A 11 11.39 0.42 8.29
N GLN A 12 10.70 1.30 7.58
CA GLN A 12 9.56 2.09 8.04
C GLN A 12 8.44 2.03 6.98
N GLY A 13 7.47 1.13 7.20
CA GLY A 13 6.41 0.88 6.22
C GLY A 13 7.00 0.37 4.89
N PRO A 14 6.66 0.97 3.74
CA PRO A 14 7.21 0.59 2.43
C PRO A 14 8.60 1.16 2.15
N HIS A 15 9.17 1.97 3.05
CA HIS A 15 10.44 2.66 2.85
C HIS A 15 11.53 2.07 3.75
N VAL A 16 12.76 2.00 3.24
CA VAL A 16 13.95 1.83 4.08
C VAL A 16 14.50 3.21 4.36
N ARG A 17 14.75 3.53 5.63
CA ARG A 17 15.33 4.81 6.03
C ARG A 17 16.77 4.63 6.47
N VAL A 18 17.59 5.62 6.12
CA VAL A 18 18.97 5.75 6.56
C VAL A 18 19.08 7.09 7.28
N ILE A 19 19.31 7.05 8.58
CA ILE A 19 19.38 8.27 9.41
C ILE A 19 20.67 8.31 10.21
N GLU A 20 21.22 9.50 10.41
CA GLU A 20 22.31 9.75 11.35
C GLU A 20 21.74 10.25 12.68
N VAL A 21 22.21 9.68 13.79
CA VAL A 21 21.83 10.14 15.14
C VAL A 21 22.55 11.44 15.44
N VAL A 22 21.82 12.54 15.63
CA VAL A 22 22.40 13.85 15.97
C VAL A 22 22.49 14.01 17.48
N ALA A 23 21.48 13.56 18.23
CA ALA A 23 21.44 13.62 19.68
C ALA A 23 20.59 12.49 20.28
N LEU A 24 20.80 12.19 21.56
CA LEU A 24 19.97 11.22 22.29
C LEU A 24 18.83 11.94 23.01
N GLY A 25 17.60 11.48 22.79
CA GLY A 25 16.44 11.96 23.52
C GLY A 25 16.40 11.42 24.95
N THR A 26 15.92 12.23 25.89
CA THR A 26 15.71 11.81 27.29
C THR A 26 14.37 11.10 27.50
N ARG A 27 13.41 11.35 26.61
CA ARG A 27 12.07 10.75 26.61
C ARG A 27 11.49 10.72 25.21
N ARG A 28 10.41 9.98 25.04
CA ARG A 28 9.57 10.06 23.84
C ARG A 28 8.75 11.36 23.89
N GLY A 29 8.85 12.16 22.83
CA GLY A 29 8.19 13.44 22.68
C GLY A 29 7.35 13.55 21.40
N PRO A 30 6.80 14.74 21.13
CA PRO A 30 6.12 15.07 19.88
C PRO A 30 7.02 14.85 18.65
N ALA A 31 6.40 14.69 17.48
CA ALA A 31 7.11 14.43 16.23
C ALA A 31 8.16 15.51 15.90
N VAL A 32 7.82 16.79 16.09
CA VAL A 32 8.71 17.91 15.78
C VAL A 32 9.96 17.89 16.66
N GLU A 33 9.81 17.62 17.96
CA GLU A 33 10.96 17.48 18.87
C GLU A 33 11.81 16.25 18.53
N ALA A 34 11.18 15.12 18.17
CA ALA A 34 11.92 13.91 17.81
C ALA A 34 12.72 14.07 16.51
N GLN A 35 12.21 14.85 15.56
CA GLN A 35 12.88 15.13 14.28
C GLN A 35 14.19 15.90 14.45
N THR A 36 14.39 16.65 15.55
CA THR A 36 15.65 17.37 15.78
C THR A 36 16.79 16.44 16.25
N LEU A 37 16.48 15.19 16.60
CA LEU A 37 17.44 14.23 17.15
C LEU A 37 18.17 13.41 16.07
N TYR A 38 17.77 13.52 14.80
CA TYR A 38 18.40 12.79 13.70
C TYR A 38 18.43 13.60 12.40
N ALA A 39 19.36 13.28 11.50
CA ALA A 39 19.39 13.74 10.13
C ALA A 39 18.97 12.61 9.17
N ASP A 40 18.09 12.89 8.21
CA ASP A 40 17.69 11.91 7.20
C ASP A 40 18.66 11.95 6.01
N LEU A 41 19.44 10.88 5.81
CA LEU A 41 20.45 10.78 4.77
C LEU A 41 19.88 10.22 3.46
N ALA A 42 18.71 9.61 3.51
CA ALA A 42 18.05 9.01 2.35
C ALA A 42 16.53 9.27 2.46
N PRO A 43 16.09 10.54 2.32
CA PRO A 43 14.68 10.85 2.38
C PRO A 43 13.95 10.02 1.31
N PRO A 44 12.83 9.37 1.66
CA PRO A 44 12.10 8.55 0.71
C PRO A 44 11.70 9.45 -0.45
N GLN A 45 12.13 9.06 -1.66
CA GLN A 45 11.69 9.74 -2.87
C GLN A 45 10.17 9.75 -2.86
N PRO A 46 9.52 10.90 -3.17
CA PRO A 46 8.09 10.88 -3.37
C PRO A 46 7.81 9.77 -4.37
N ARG A 47 7.00 8.78 -3.96
CA ARG A 47 6.54 7.73 -4.87
C ARG A 47 6.03 8.50 -6.07
N ALA A 48 6.70 8.34 -7.22
CA ALA A 48 6.17 8.89 -8.46
C ALA A 48 4.69 8.49 -8.45
N GLU A 49 3.81 9.45 -8.69
CA GLU A 49 2.41 9.18 -9.00
C GLU A 49 2.40 8.42 -10.32
N GLN A 50 2.96 7.20 -10.34
CA GLN A 50 2.54 6.18 -11.25
C GLN A 50 1.08 6.00 -10.84
N PRO A 51 0.12 6.43 -11.69
CA PRO A 51 -1.25 6.01 -11.49
C PRO A 51 -1.18 4.49 -11.29
N PRO A 52 -1.93 3.92 -10.34
CA PRO A 52 -1.86 2.50 -10.06
C PRO A 52 -1.95 1.76 -11.40
N GLU A 53 -0.82 1.20 -11.85
CA GLU A 53 -0.75 0.51 -13.13
C GLU A 53 -1.76 -0.62 -13.05
N ASP A 54 -2.87 -0.44 -13.75
CA ASP A 54 -3.96 -1.39 -13.99
C ASP A 54 -4.34 -2.33 -12.83
N GLN A 55 -4.63 -1.76 -11.65
CA GLN A 55 -5.41 -2.48 -10.62
C GLN A 55 -6.92 -2.26 -10.75
N SER A 56 -7.37 -1.65 -11.84
CA SER A 56 -8.78 -1.69 -12.20
C SER A 56 -9.14 -3.15 -12.52
N PRO A 57 -10.19 -3.72 -11.90
CA PRO A 57 -10.66 -5.03 -12.33
C PRO A 57 -10.96 -4.95 -13.82
N ALA A 58 -10.47 -5.93 -14.59
CA ALA A 58 -10.65 -5.96 -16.04
C ALA A 58 -12.10 -5.59 -16.39
N SER A 59 -12.26 -4.48 -17.10
CA SER A 59 -13.56 -4.00 -17.58
C SER A 59 -14.16 -5.08 -18.47
N ARG A 60 -15.27 -5.66 -18.01
CA ARG A 60 -16.08 -6.60 -18.78
C ARG A 60 -17.36 -5.89 -19.19
N GLU A 61 -17.78 -6.06 -20.45
CA GLU A 61 -19.07 -5.54 -20.89
C GLU A 61 -20.18 -6.07 -19.96
N ARG A 62 -21.14 -5.21 -19.65
CA ARG A 62 -22.25 -5.51 -18.75
C ARG A 62 -23.01 -6.74 -19.28
N GLY A 63 -22.92 -7.87 -18.57
CA GLY A 63 -23.54 -9.15 -18.98
C GLY A 63 -22.55 -10.25 -19.36
N THR A 64 -21.27 -9.96 -19.55
CA THR A 64 -20.23 -10.95 -19.95
C THR A 64 -19.65 -11.77 -18.79
N GLY A 65 -20.42 -11.91 -17.71
CA GLY A 65 -19.98 -12.55 -16.47
C GLY A 65 -20.89 -13.70 -16.06
N ARG A 66 -21.05 -13.85 -14.74
CA ARG A 66 -22.01 -14.78 -14.16
C ARG A 66 -23.42 -14.48 -14.74
N PRO A 67 -24.13 -15.48 -15.29
CA PRO A 67 -25.47 -15.29 -15.81
C PRO A 67 -26.38 -14.63 -14.76
N THR A 68 -27.17 -13.67 -15.22
CA THR A 68 -28.26 -13.09 -14.44
C THR A 68 -29.31 -14.17 -14.13
N LYS A 69 -30.17 -13.94 -13.14
CA LYS A 69 -31.26 -14.87 -12.79
C LYS A 69 -32.19 -15.16 -13.98
N ALA A 70 -32.40 -14.18 -14.86
CA ALA A 70 -33.21 -14.34 -16.06
C ALA A 70 -32.53 -15.27 -17.08
N GLU A 71 -31.24 -15.05 -17.36
CA GLU A 71 -30.43 -15.90 -18.25
C GLU A 71 -30.31 -17.32 -17.69
N ARG A 72 -30.03 -17.47 -16.39
CA ARG A 72 -29.98 -18.79 -15.75
C ARG A 72 -31.29 -19.56 -15.95
N ARG A 73 -32.45 -18.90 -15.74
CA ARG A 73 -33.77 -19.53 -15.95
C ARG A 73 -34.05 -19.84 -17.42
N ALA A 74 -33.57 -19.03 -18.35
CA ALA A 74 -33.71 -19.30 -19.78
C ALA A 74 -32.88 -20.53 -20.19
N THR A 75 -31.66 -20.64 -19.67
CA THR A 75 -30.82 -21.84 -19.83
C THR A 75 -31.45 -23.06 -19.16
N ASP A 76 -31.94 -22.94 -17.93
CA ASP A 76 -32.62 -24.03 -17.20
C ASP A 76 -33.81 -24.57 -18.03
N ARG A 77 -34.66 -23.70 -18.61
CA ARG A 77 -35.79 -24.10 -19.48
C ARG A 77 -35.38 -24.77 -20.79
N LEU A 78 -34.22 -24.43 -21.33
CA LEU A 78 -33.73 -25.03 -22.56
C LEU A 78 -33.13 -26.43 -22.31
N ILE A 79 -32.49 -26.60 -21.15
CA ILE A 79 -31.84 -27.85 -20.75
C ILE A 79 -32.85 -28.88 -20.25
N ASP A 80 -33.92 -28.44 -19.57
CA ASP A 80 -34.98 -29.33 -19.08
C ASP A 80 -36.34 -28.96 -19.70
N PRO A 81 -36.61 -29.38 -20.95
CA PRO A 81 -37.80 -28.98 -21.68
C PRO A 81 -39.11 -29.69 -21.24
N PHE A 82 -39.09 -30.54 -20.20
CA PHE A 82 -40.21 -31.42 -19.85
C PHE A 82 -40.54 -31.54 -18.34
N GLU A 83 -40.48 -30.43 -17.59
CA GLU A 83 -41.48 -30.18 -16.53
C GLU A 83 -42.66 -29.36 -17.06
#